data_AF-A0A0C2I5D6-F1
#
_entry.id   AF-A0A0C2I5D6-F1
#
_cell.length_a   1.000
_cell.length_b   1.000
_cell.length_c   1.000
_cell.angle_alpha   90.00
_cell.angle_beta   90.00
_cell.angle_gamma   90.00
#
_symmetry.space_group_name_H-M   'P 1'
#
loop_
_entity.id
_entity.type
_entity.pdbx_description
1 polymer ?
#
loop_
_entity_poly.entity_id
_entity_poly.type
_entity_poly.pdbx_seq_one_letter_code
_entity_poly.pdbx_strand_id
1 'polypeptide(L)'
;MKNLHTFISFNYGVNWKIVTLNIQKLIFVNRGGILLRTIRKSGRIWYSYDYGFTWRSIQTDLNNLVNIMPIESSNDPIITAINYDKKRTCETDDYEPVYVRRYSGTCYQGNEVYLMKKKRLAVCFDNRTLIIPTHKPCPCSLEDFDWYPDINHSKPNYYYKQSICVFNPLSIANESNKICSDGAQMLNNWNGYD
;
A
#
# COMPACT_ATOMS: atom_id res chain seq x y z
N MET A 1 -27.86 10.00 -16.72
CA MET A 1 -27.01 10.19 -15.52
C MET A 1 -25.74 9.38 -15.70
N LYS A 2 -24.55 9.97 -15.54
CA LYS A 2 -23.28 9.23 -15.56
C LYS A 2 -23.16 8.40 -14.27
N ASN A 3 -23.04 7.08 -14.42
CA ASN A 3 -22.68 6.20 -13.30
C ASN A 3 -21.17 6.34 -13.05
N LEU A 4 -20.79 6.89 -11.90
CA LEU A 4 -19.41 6.84 -11.44
C LEU A 4 -19.20 5.57 -10.62
N HIS A 5 -18.23 4.76 -11.03
CA HIS A 5 -17.76 3.61 -10.27
C HIS A 5 -16.56 4.02 -9.42
N THR A 6 -16.60 3.72 -8.11
CA THR A 6 -15.45 3.89 -7.23
C THR A 6 -14.72 2.55 -7.10
N PHE A 7 -13.44 2.56 -7.47
CA PHE A 7 -12.54 1.42 -7.33
C PHE A 7 -11.59 1.66 -6.16
N ILE A 8 -11.38 0.63 -5.33
CA ILE A 8 -10.39 0.66 -4.24
C ILE A 8 -9.48 -0.54 -4.37
N SER A 9 -8.18 -0.31 -4.18
CA SER A 9 -7.21 -1.36 -3.95
C SER A 9 -6.78 -1.37 -2.48
N PHE A 10 -6.75 -2.56 -1.88
CA PHE A 10 -6.27 -2.80 -0.52
C PHE A 10 -4.92 -3.54 -0.47
N ASN A 11 -4.34 -3.76 -1.65
CA ASN A 11 -3.06 -4.43 -1.88
C ASN A 11 -2.20 -3.62 -2.86
N TYR A 12 -2.16 -2.30 -2.66
CA TYR A 12 -1.22 -1.38 -3.33
C TYR A 12 -1.31 -1.40 -4.86
N GLY A 13 -2.53 -1.49 -5.39
CA GLY A 13 -2.79 -1.41 -6.84
C GLY A 13 -2.74 -2.75 -7.56
N VAL A 14 -2.39 -3.86 -6.90
CA VAL A 14 -2.33 -5.19 -7.54
C VAL A 14 -3.73 -5.69 -7.91
N ASN A 15 -4.69 -5.60 -6.99
CA ASN A 15 -6.09 -5.94 -7.25
C ASN A 15 -6.98 -4.75 -6.93
N TRP A 16 -8.00 -4.54 -7.77
CA TRP A 16 -8.99 -3.48 -7.62
C TRP A 16 -10.38 -4.08 -7.41
N LYS A 17 -11.13 -3.52 -6.46
CA LYS A 17 -12.52 -3.90 -6.21
C LYS A 17 -13.45 -2.72 -6.42
N ILE A 18 -14.59 -2.97 -7.04
CA ILE A 18 -15.69 -2.01 -7.13
C ILE A 18 -16.43 -2.05 -5.80
N VAL A 19 -16.55 -0.90 -5.13
CA VAL A 19 -17.09 -0.85 -3.77
C VAL A 19 -18.61 -0.71 -3.70
N THR A 20 -19.26 -0.16 -4.74
CA THR A 20 -20.69 -0.29 -5.11
C THR A 20 -21.08 0.88 -6.04
N LEU A 21 -22.28 0.79 -6.66
CA LEU A 21 -22.96 1.89 -7.33
C LEU A 21 -23.59 2.85 -6.30
N ASN A 22 -23.63 4.14 -6.61
CA ASN A 22 -24.31 5.20 -5.84
C ASN A 22 -23.69 5.63 -4.50
N ILE A 23 -22.38 5.40 -4.29
CA ILE A 23 -21.66 6.03 -3.19
C ILE A 23 -21.67 7.55 -3.41
N GLN A 24 -22.15 8.29 -2.41
CA GLN A 24 -22.07 9.75 -2.41
C GLN A 24 -20.74 10.21 -1.80
N LYS A 25 -20.34 9.60 -0.68
CA LYS A 25 -19.09 9.89 -0.01
C LYS A 25 -18.49 8.61 0.57
N LEU A 26 -17.18 8.47 0.46
CA LEU A 26 -16.39 7.42 1.10
C LEU A 26 -15.26 8.08 1.89
N ILE A 27 -15.07 7.65 3.14
CA ILE A 27 -14.04 8.16 4.04
C ILE A 27 -13.31 6.99 4.66
N PHE A 28 -11.99 7.15 4.74
CA PHE A 28 -11.10 6.24 5.44
C PHE A 28 -10.78 6.86 6.79
N VAL A 29 -11.12 6.16 7.87
CA VAL A 29 -10.82 6.57 9.24
C VAL A 29 -9.87 5.54 9.85
N ASN A 30 -9.11 5.94 10.86
CA ASN A 30 -8.16 5.06 11.55
C ASN A 30 -7.20 4.35 10.56
N ARG A 31 -6.55 5.14 9.69
CA ARG A 31 -5.59 4.66 8.68
C ARG A 31 -6.15 3.59 7.74
N GLY A 32 -7.44 3.71 7.41
CA GLY A 32 -8.14 2.74 6.55
C GLY A 32 -8.59 1.47 7.27
N GLY A 33 -8.38 1.36 8.58
CA GLY A 33 -8.95 0.30 9.41
C GLY A 33 -10.47 0.39 9.56
N ILE A 34 -11.06 1.55 9.26
CA ILE A 34 -12.51 1.76 9.20
C ILE A 34 -12.84 2.48 7.89
N LEU A 35 -13.80 1.93 7.17
CA LEU A 35 -14.38 2.56 5.99
C LEU A 35 -15.77 3.07 6.35
N LEU A 36 -16.05 4.32 6.05
CA LEU A 36 -17.37 4.92 6.16
C LEU A 36 -17.87 5.29 4.77
N ARG A 37 -19.10 4.92 4.43
CA ARG A 37 -19.75 5.35 3.19
C ARG A 37 -21.17 5.86 3.43
N THR A 38 -21.57 6.83 2.62
CA THR A 38 -22.95 7.30 2.53
C THR A 38 -23.50 7.03 1.14
N ILE A 39 -24.80 6.73 1.09
CA ILE A 39 -25.54 6.51 -0.15
C ILE A 39 -26.57 7.63 -0.27
N ARG A 40 -26.72 8.19 -1.47
CA ARG A 40 -27.65 9.29 -1.75
C ARG A 40 -29.06 8.96 -1.24
N LYS A 41 -29.65 9.88 -0.46
CA LYS A 41 -31.03 9.83 0.02
C LYS A 41 -31.41 8.58 0.84
N SER A 42 -30.44 7.89 1.43
CA SER A 42 -30.72 6.68 2.22
C SER A 42 -30.96 6.94 3.71
N GLY A 43 -30.52 8.11 4.23
CA GLY A 43 -30.52 8.37 5.68
C GLY A 43 -29.70 7.34 6.48
N ARG A 44 -28.75 6.64 5.85
CA ARG A 44 -27.95 5.59 6.47
C ARG A 44 -26.46 5.87 6.32
N ILE A 45 -25.73 5.71 7.41
CA ILE A 45 -24.27 5.64 7.39
C ILE A 45 -23.89 4.17 7.39
N TRP A 46 -23.15 3.76 6.37
CA TRP A 46 -22.60 2.42 6.28
C TRP A 46 -21.15 2.44 6.74
N TYR A 47 -20.75 1.43 7.48
CA TYR A 47 -19.39 1.27 7.94
C TYR A 47 -18.91 -0.17 7.80
N SER A 48 -17.60 -0.31 7.66
CA SER A 48 -16.91 -1.59 7.56
C SER A 48 -15.61 -1.53 8.34
N TYR A 49 -15.32 -2.62 9.08
CA TYR A 49 -14.09 -2.81 9.83
C TYR A 49 -13.08 -3.74 9.13
N ASP A 50 -13.48 -4.34 8.01
CA ASP A 50 -12.79 -5.44 7.35
C ASP A 50 -12.45 -5.11 5.90
N TYR A 51 -12.13 -3.85 5.62
CA TYR A 51 -11.78 -3.36 4.27
C TYR A 51 -12.91 -3.50 3.24
N GLY A 52 -14.16 -3.34 3.68
CA GLY A 52 -15.33 -3.28 2.81
C GLY A 52 -15.84 -4.66 2.36
N PHE A 53 -15.41 -5.73 3.02
CA PHE A 53 -15.93 -7.08 2.77
C PHE A 53 -17.33 -7.24 3.39
N THR A 54 -17.51 -6.81 4.64
CA THR A 54 -18.81 -6.75 5.29
C THR A 54 -19.16 -5.30 5.61
N TRP A 55 -20.43 -4.96 5.41
CA TRP A 55 -20.96 -3.63 5.66
C TRP A 55 -22.09 -3.70 6.66
N ARG A 56 -22.02 -2.85 7.68
CA ARG A 56 -23.11 -2.60 8.62
C ARG A 56 -23.64 -1.20 8.39
N SER A 57 -24.88 -0.93 8.75
CA SER A 57 -25.44 0.42 8.67
C SER A 57 -26.12 0.83 9.96
N ILE A 58 -26.10 2.12 10.21
CA ILE A 58 -26.89 2.79 11.25
C ILE A 58 -27.81 3.78 10.55
N GLN A 59 -29.07 3.77 10.95
CA GLN A 59 -30.06 4.75 10.51
C GLN A 59 -29.73 6.08 11.19
N THR A 60 -29.70 7.16 10.43
CA THR A 60 -29.56 8.52 10.94
C THR A 60 -30.85 9.27 10.64
N ASP A 61 -31.34 10.06 11.58
CA ASP A 61 -32.52 10.92 11.35
C ASP A 61 -32.26 12.04 10.31
N LEU A 62 -31.00 12.16 9.86
CA LEU A 62 -30.54 13.05 8.82
C LEU A 62 -30.78 12.44 7.43
N ASN A 63 -31.97 12.65 6.86
CA ASN A 63 -32.30 12.23 5.49
C ASN A 63 -31.41 12.89 4.41
N ASN A 64 -30.66 13.95 4.77
CA ASN A 64 -29.82 14.75 3.86
C ASN A 64 -28.42 14.96 4.45
N LEU A 65 -27.65 13.88 4.63
CA LEU A 65 -26.30 13.98 5.16
C LEU A 65 -25.35 14.54 4.08
N VAL A 66 -25.05 15.85 4.20
CA VAL A 66 -24.27 16.62 3.21
C VAL A 66 -22.78 16.27 3.27
N ASN A 67 -22.25 16.07 4.49
CA ASN A 67 -20.82 15.88 4.70
C ASN A 67 -20.55 15.09 6.00
N ILE A 68 -19.59 14.17 5.96
CA ILE A 68 -18.98 13.60 7.17
C ILE A 68 -17.56 14.17 7.22
N MET A 69 -17.22 14.88 8.29
CA MET A 69 -15.87 15.39 8.51
C MET A 69 -15.39 14.90 9.88
N PRO A 70 -14.18 14.32 9.98
CA PRO A 70 -13.52 14.19 11.26
C PRO A 70 -13.19 15.61 11.76
N ILE A 71 -13.69 15.99 12.93
CA ILE A 71 -13.43 17.30 13.52
C ILE A 71 -12.84 17.07 14.91
N GLU A 72 -11.65 17.62 15.12
CA GLU A 72 -11.09 17.90 16.44
C GLU A 72 -11.11 19.44 16.60
N SER A 73 -11.65 19.96 17.71
CA SER A 73 -11.75 21.41 17.96
C SER A 73 -11.61 21.70 19.46
N SER A 74 -10.96 22.82 19.78
CA SER A 74 -10.63 23.24 21.15
C SER A 74 -11.66 24.17 21.82
N ASN A 75 -12.55 24.82 21.06
CA ASN A 75 -13.29 25.98 21.60
C ASN A 75 -14.83 25.88 21.57
N ASP A 76 -15.44 25.01 20.75
CA ASP A 76 -16.89 24.74 20.76
C ASP A 76 -17.15 23.27 20.36
N PRO A 77 -17.62 22.39 21.27
CA PRO A 77 -17.73 20.96 20.97
C PRO A 77 -19.09 20.63 20.33
N ILE A 78 -19.19 20.70 19.00
CA ILE A 78 -20.22 19.94 18.28
C ILE A 78 -19.70 18.52 18.09
N ILE A 79 -20.29 17.58 18.84
CA ILE A 79 -19.94 16.17 18.79
C ILE A 79 -20.99 15.44 17.94
N THR A 80 -20.62 15.04 16.72
CA THR A 80 -21.32 13.93 16.07
C THR A 80 -20.60 12.65 16.44
N ALA A 81 -21.02 12.03 17.54
CA ALA A 81 -20.48 10.77 18.02
C ALA A 81 -21.10 9.61 17.24
N ILE A 82 -20.31 8.98 16.36
CA ILE A 82 -20.48 7.54 16.18
C ILE A 82 -19.81 6.93 17.41
N ASN A 83 -20.63 6.46 18.36
CA ASN A 83 -20.12 5.70 19.49
C ASN A 83 -19.54 4.39 18.95
N TYR A 84 -18.23 4.36 18.75
CA TYR A 84 -17.53 3.10 18.61
C TYR A 84 -17.55 2.46 19.99
N ASP A 85 -18.27 1.33 20.12
CA ASP A 85 -18.05 0.41 21.24
C ASP A 85 -16.55 0.39 21.56
N LYS A 86 -16.17 0.57 22.84
CA LYS A 86 -14.78 0.40 23.30
C LYS A 86 -14.25 -0.94 22.78
N LYS A 87 -13.56 -0.90 21.63
CA LYS A 87 -12.81 -2.03 21.12
C LYS A 87 -11.44 -1.96 21.75
N ARG A 88 -10.90 -3.12 22.11
CA ARG A 88 -9.53 -3.21 22.61
C ARG A 88 -8.57 -2.58 21.61
N THR A 89 -7.47 -2.03 22.11
CA THR A 89 -6.35 -1.61 21.26
C THR A 89 -5.75 -2.85 20.60
N CYS A 90 -5.28 -2.70 19.37
CA CYS A 90 -4.62 -3.78 18.66
C CYS A 90 -3.30 -4.16 19.34
N GLU A 91 -3.07 -5.45 19.46
CA GLU A 91 -1.83 -6.04 19.97
C GLU A 91 -0.96 -6.51 18.80
N THR A 92 0.29 -6.89 19.05
CA THR A 92 1.25 -7.23 17.96
C THR A 92 0.75 -8.39 17.09
N ASP A 93 0.01 -9.33 17.66
CA ASP A 93 -0.58 -10.48 16.99
C ASP A 93 -1.79 -10.12 16.11
N ASP A 94 -2.37 -8.93 16.27
CA ASP A 94 -3.43 -8.40 15.40
C ASP A 94 -2.91 -7.87 14.07
N TYR A 95 -1.59 -7.82 13.88
CA TYR A 95 -0.97 -7.33 12.67
C TYR A 95 -0.33 -8.47 11.87
N GLU A 96 -0.24 -8.27 10.56
CA GLU A 96 0.44 -9.14 9.62
C GLU A 96 1.46 -8.32 8.81
N PRO A 97 2.65 -8.88 8.52
CA PRO A 97 3.63 -8.20 7.67
C PRO A 97 3.12 -8.18 6.24
N VAL A 98 3.15 -7.01 5.62
CA VAL A 98 2.84 -6.83 4.22
C VAL A 98 4.07 -6.28 3.52
N TYR A 99 4.67 -7.14 2.72
CA TYR A 99 5.84 -6.84 1.91
C TYR A 99 5.48 -5.96 0.72
N VAL A 100 6.34 -4.99 0.43
CA VAL A 100 6.28 -4.23 -0.81
C VAL A 100 6.64 -5.19 -1.94
N ARG A 101 5.66 -5.54 -2.78
CA ARG A 101 5.84 -6.50 -3.88
C ARG A 101 6.44 -5.81 -5.09
N ARG A 102 7.37 -6.51 -5.74
CA ARG A 102 7.89 -6.22 -7.07
C ARG A 102 7.53 -7.32 -8.07
N TYR A 103 7.94 -7.14 -9.32
CA TYR A 103 7.69 -8.12 -10.37
C TYR A 103 8.43 -9.43 -10.07
N SER A 104 9.66 -9.36 -9.56
CA SER A 104 10.50 -10.54 -9.25
C SER A 104 10.76 -10.78 -7.75
N GLY A 105 9.89 -10.34 -6.84
CA GLY A 105 10.01 -10.66 -5.40
C GLY A 105 9.64 -9.52 -4.45
N THR A 106 10.31 -9.47 -3.29
CA THR A 106 10.08 -8.49 -2.21
C THR A 106 11.33 -7.67 -1.83
N CYS A 107 12.49 -7.99 -2.41
CA CYS A 107 13.74 -7.29 -2.17
C CYS A 107 13.82 -6.02 -3.02
N TYR A 108 14.17 -4.89 -2.41
CA TYR A 108 14.37 -3.60 -3.05
C TYR A 108 15.67 -2.94 -2.61
N GLN A 109 16.55 -2.62 -3.54
CA GLN A 109 17.88 -2.03 -3.27
C GLN A 109 18.61 -2.79 -2.15
N GLY A 110 18.62 -4.12 -2.24
CA GLY A 110 19.22 -4.98 -1.22
C GLY A 110 18.48 -5.01 0.13
N ASN A 111 17.24 -4.52 0.19
CA ASN A 111 16.42 -4.48 1.40
C ASN A 111 14.98 -4.92 1.16
N GLU A 112 14.51 -5.90 1.93
CA GLU A 112 13.14 -6.32 1.98
C GLU A 112 12.40 -5.37 2.92
N VAL A 113 11.41 -4.67 2.37
CA VAL A 113 10.63 -3.67 3.10
C VAL A 113 9.25 -4.22 3.38
N TYR A 114 8.86 -4.26 4.66
CA TYR A 114 7.52 -4.65 5.05
C TYR A 114 6.90 -3.70 6.07
N LEU A 115 5.58 -3.59 6.00
CA LEU A 115 4.73 -2.79 6.87
C LEU A 115 3.85 -3.72 7.71
N MET A 116 3.65 -3.39 8.97
CA MET A 116 2.73 -4.13 9.84
C MET A 116 1.29 -3.64 9.62
N LYS A 117 0.53 -4.36 8.79
CA LYS A 117 -0.87 -4.07 8.46
C LYS A 117 -1.79 -4.77 9.45
N LYS A 118 -2.87 -4.11 9.89
CA LYS A 118 -3.87 -4.77 10.74
C LYS A 118 -4.51 -5.94 9.99
N LYS A 119 -4.57 -7.11 10.62
CA LYS A 119 -5.27 -8.28 10.09
C LYS A 119 -6.72 -7.95 9.84
N ARG A 120 -7.28 -8.47 8.75
CA ARG A 120 -8.69 -8.26 8.38
C ARG A 120 -9.66 -8.67 9.49
N LEU A 121 -9.37 -9.78 10.19
CA LEU A 121 -10.26 -10.32 11.23
C LEU A 121 -10.00 -9.71 12.62
N ALA A 122 -8.98 -8.87 12.77
CA ALA A 122 -8.67 -8.21 14.03
C ALA A 122 -9.61 -7.03 14.26
N VAL A 123 -10.58 -7.21 15.17
CA VAL A 123 -11.55 -6.19 15.58
C VAL A 123 -10.98 -5.37 16.74
N CYS A 124 -10.03 -4.51 16.42
CA CYS A 124 -9.31 -3.66 17.38
C CYS A 124 -9.03 -2.27 16.81
N PHE A 125 -8.69 -1.34 17.70
CA PHE A 125 -8.29 0.04 17.37
C PHE A 125 -6.78 0.15 17.20
N ASP A 126 -6.34 0.74 16.08
CA ASP A 126 -4.91 0.91 15.77
C ASP A 126 -4.46 2.28 16.30
N ASN A 127 -3.87 2.30 17.49
CA ASN A 127 -3.48 3.54 18.15
C ASN A 127 -2.09 4.06 17.72
N ARG A 128 -1.42 3.39 16.78
CA ARG A 128 -0.07 3.80 16.34
C ARG A 128 -0.15 5.17 15.69
N THR A 129 0.75 6.09 16.06
CA THR A 129 0.85 7.45 15.48
C THR A 129 1.76 7.49 14.25
N LEU A 130 2.66 6.53 14.09
CA LEU A 130 3.52 6.39 12.93
C LEU A 130 3.65 4.90 12.57
N ILE A 131 3.61 4.59 11.27
CA ILE A 131 3.92 3.24 10.77
C ILE A 131 5.31 3.34 10.17
N ILE A 132 6.30 2.81 10.89
CA ILE A 132 7.68 2.76 10.41
C ILE A 132 7.85 1.48 9.59
N PRO A 133 8.26 1.55 8.32
CA PRO A 133 8.62 0.36 7.55
C PRO A 133 9.81 -0.35 8.21
N THR A 134 9.76 -1.67 8.25
CA THR A 134 10.92 -2.46 8.69
C THR A 134 11.74 -2.86 7.47
N HIS A 135 13.05 -2.72 7.60
CA HIS A 135 14.02 -3.05 6.57
C HIS A 135 14.79 -4.30 7.01
N LYS A 136 14.83 -5.30 6.15
CA LYS A 136 15.63 -6.50 6.35
C LYS A 136 16.58 -6.65 5.16
N PRO A 137 17.89 -6.79 5.36
CA PRO A 137 18.81 -6.95 4.25
C PRO A 137 18.47 -8.22 3.45
N CYS A 138 18.56 -8.12 2.13
CA CYS A 138 18.37 -9.21 1.19
C CYS A 138 19.30 -9.06 -0.01
N PRO A 139 19.55 -10.14 -0.77
CA PRO A 139 20.38 -10.04 -1.95
C PRO A 139 19.72 -9.17 -3.03
N CYS A 140 20.49 -8.30 -3.67
CA CYS A 140 19.98 -7.42 -4.72
C CYS A 140 19.42 -8.22 -5.90
N SER A 141 18.35 -7.70 -6.48
CA SER A 141 17.75 -8.20 -7.71
C SER A 141 18.04 -7.26 -8.88
N LEU A 142 17.83 -7.73 -10.11
CA LEU A 142 17.99 -6.94 -11.34
C LEU A 142 17.21 -5.62 -11.32
N GLU A 143 16.05 -5.65 -10.67
CA GLU A 143 15.12 -4.52 -10.61
C GLU A 143 15.60 -3.39 -9.69
N ASP A 144 16.72 -3.60 -8.97
CA ASP A 144 17.32 -2.63 -8.05
C ASP A 144 18.28 -1.66 -8.74
N PHE A 145 18.59 -1.90 -10.02
CA PHE A 145 19.47 -1.07 -10.81
C PHE A 145 18.67 -0.10 -11.68
N ASP A 146 19.01 1.20 -11.60
CA ASP A 146 18.24 2.30 -12.20
C ASP A 146 18.01 2.19 -13.72
N TRP A 147 18.84 1.43 -14.43
CA TRP A 147 18.76 1.23 -15.87
C TRP A 147 17.86 0.04 -16.29
N TYR A 148 17.44 -0.82 -15.36
CA TYR A 148 16.57 -1.97 -15.65
C TYR A 148 15.25 -1.63 -16.38
N PRO A 149 14.53 -0.53 -16.08
CA PRO A 149 13.31 -0.18 -16.81
C PRO A 149 13.59 0.39 -18.21
N ASP A 150 14.83 0.73 -18.53
CA ASP A 150 15.19 1.48 -19.72
C ASP A 150 15.85 0.54 -20.76
N ILE A 151 15.00 -0.25 -21.44
CA ILE A 151 15.39 -1.31 -22.39
C ILE A 151 16.33 -0.78 -23.51
N ASN A 152 16.27 0.52 -23.81
CA ASN A 152 17.07 1.17 -24.84
C ASN A 152 18.37 1.81 -24.32
N HIS A 153 18.59 1.88 -23.00
CA HIS A 153 19.73 2.56 -22.38
C HIS A 153 20.59 1.59 -21.55
N SER A 154 20.94 0.44 -22.14
CA SER A 154 22.07 -0.33 -21.61
C SER A 154 23.27 0.59 -21.50
N LYS A 155 23.95 0.58 -20.33
CA LYS A 155 25.21 1.33 -20.13
C LYS A 155 26.12 1.12 -21.35
N PRO A 156 26.92 2.13 -21.76
CA PRO A 156 27.90 1.94 -22.83
C PRO A 156 28.69 0.66 -22.54
N ASN A 157 28.87 -0.19 -23.56
CA ASN A 157 29.53 -1.50 -23.47
C ASN A 157 28.69 -2.66 -22.93
N TYR A 158 27.38 -2.50 -22.73
CA TYR A 158 26.47 -3.59 -22.41
C TYR A 158 25.37 -3.68 -23.48
N TYR A 159 24.80 -4.87 -23.67
CA TYR A 159 23.64 -5.09 -24.54
C TYR A 159 22.57 -5.91 -23.82
N TYR A 160 21.29 -5.67 -24.14
CA TYR A 160 20.17 -6.36 -23.53
C TYR A 160 19.95 -7.76 -24.13
N LYS A 161 19.87 -8.79 -23.28
CA LYS A 161 19.56 -10.18 -23.67
C LYS A 161 18.74 -10.87 -22.57
N GLN A 162 17.52 -11.30 -22.89
CA GLN A 162 16.66 -12.10 -21.98
C GLN A 162 16.48 -11.47 -20.59
N SER A 163 16.20 -10.17 -20.52
CA SER A 163 16.01 -9.41 -19.26
C SER A 163 17.29 -9.20 -18.44
N ILE A 164 18.46 -9.41 -19.04
CA ILE A 164 19.78 -9.22 -18.44
C ILE A 164 20.59 -8.29 -19.35
N CYS A 165 21.37 -7.36 -18.82
CA CYS A 165 22.39 -6.67 -19.62
C CYS A 165 23.70 -7.44 -19.54
N VAL A 166 24.21 -7.82 -20.71
CA VAL A 166 25.43 -8.60 -20.85
C VAL A 166 26.54 -7.67 -21.33
N PHE A 167 27.70 -7.73 -20.68
CA PHE A 167 28.87 -6.97 -21.11
C PHE A 167 29.27 -7.38 -22.53
N ASN A 168 29.49 -6.40 -23.40
CA ASN A 168 29.91 -6.62 -24.76
C ASN A 168 31.38 -7.10 -24.75
N PRO A 169 31.68 -8.34 -25.16
CA PRO A 169 33.05 -8.86 -25.15
C PRO A 169 33.99 -8.12 -26.12
N LEU A 170 33.45 -7.32 -27.04
CA LEU A 170 34.21 -6.48 -27.96
C LEU A 170 34.51 -5.08 -27.39
N SER A 171 34.10 -4.79 -26.16
CA SER A 171 34.41 -3.53 -25.52
C SER A 171 35.86 -3.46 -25.05
N ILE A 172 36.45 -2.28 -25.16
CA ILE A 172 37.79 -1.94 -24.66
C ILE A 172 37.75 -1.58 -23.16
N ALA A 173 36.57 -1.35 -22.60
CA ALA A 173 36.40 -1.02 -21.19
C ALA A 173 36.63 -2.25 -20.29
N ASN A 174 37.06 -2.03 -19.05
CA ASN A 174 37.05 -3.07 -18.04
C ASN A 174 35.63 -3.24 -17.48
N GLU A 175 35.24 -4.48 -17.19
CA GLU A 175 34.00 -4.77 -16.47
C GLU A 175 34.07 -4.10 -15.09
N SER A 176 33.03 -3.36 -14.72
CA SER A 176 32.99 -2.60 -13.48
C SER A 176 32.75 -3.48 -12.25
N ASN A 177 33.18 -2.99 -11.09
CA ASN A 177 33.07 -3.71 -9.81
C ASN A 177 31.60 -3.77 -9.37
N LYS A 178 31.04 -4.98 -9.44
CA LYS A 178 29.63 -5.33 -9.22
C LYS A 178 29.22 -5.22 -7.75
N ILE A 179 29.05 -4.02 -7.23
CA ILE A 179 28.70 -3.77 -5.83
C ILE A 179 27.37 -3.03 -5.80
N CYS A 180 26.37 -3.57 -5.10
CA CYS A 180 25.14 -2.83 -4.85
C CYS A 180 25.47 -1.53 -4.10
N SER A 181 24.69 -0.47 -4.33
CA SER A 181 24.91 0.86 -3.73
C SER A 181 25.13 0.87 -2.21
N ASP A 182 24.70 -0.18 -1.50
CA ASP A 182 24.81 -0.34 -0.04
C ASP A 182 25.69 -1.53 0.43
N GLY A 183 26.50 -2.14 -0.44
CA GLY A 183 27.40 -3.25 -0.07
C GLY A 183 26.72 -4.61 0.17
N ALA A 184 25.46 -4.77 -0.23
CA ALA A 184 24.73 -6.03 -0.17
C ALA A 184 25.30 -7.07 -1.17
N GLN A 185 25.27 -8.36 -0.79
CA GLN A 185 25.72 -9.46 -1.66
C GLN A 185 24.73 -9.72 -2.80
N MET A 186 25.23 -9.79 -4.03
CA MET A 186 24.42 -10.21 -5.18
C MET A 186 24.03 -11.69 -5.08
N LEU A 187 22.82 -12.02 -5.55
CA LEU A 187 22.45 -13.41 -5.81
C LEU A 187 23.36 -13.98 -6.91
N ASN A 188 24.14 -15.00 -6.55
CA ASN A 188 25.14 -15.65 -7.40
C ASN A 188 24.66 -15.90 -8.85
N ASN A 189 25.57 -15.63 -9.79
CA ASN A 189 25.55 -15.95 -11.24
C ASN A 189 24.97 -14.92 -12.21
N TRP A 190 24.57 -13.73 -11.77
CA TRP A 190 24.05 -12.69 -12.67
C TRP A 190 25.13 -11.64 -12.94
N ASN A 191 25.81 -11.79 -14.08
CA ASN A 191 26.86 -10.89 -14.55
C ASN A 191 26.26 -9.57 -15.06
N GLY A 192 26.80 -8.44 -14.61
CA GLY A 192 26.66 -7.15 -15.31
C GLY A 192 25.84 -6.08 -14.62
N TYR A 193 26.12 -5.77 -13.35
CA TYR A 193 25.33 -4.77 -12.62
C TYR A 193 26.21 -3.87 -11.72
N ASP A 194 26.27 -2.59 -12.10
CA ASP A 194 26.64 -1.43 -11.29
C ASP A 194 25.37 -0.62 -11.02
#